data_AF-A0A7C1FVS7-F1
#
_entry.id   AF-A0A7C1FVS7-F1
#
_cell.length_a   1.000
_cell.length_b   1.000
_cell.length_c   1.000
_cell.angle_alpha   90.00
_cell.angle_beta   90.00
_cell.angle_gamma   90.00
#
_symmetry.space_group_name_H-M   'P 1'
#
loop_
_entity.id
_entity.type
_entity.pdbx_description
1 polymer ?
#
loop_
_entity_poly.entity_id
_entity_poly.type
_entity_poly.pdbx_seq_one_letter_code
_entity_poly.pdbx_strand_id
1 'polypeptide(L)' 'MVGYPLDSLFEEVAFIAYHFHWPLEDILNLEHGDRQRFIEEISAINRQMNEGSESAEPSPGIPLEFWPG' A
#
# COMPACT_ATOMS: atom_id res chain seq x y z
N MET A 1 8.01 12.05 -27.02
CA MET A 1 8.73 11.65 -25.80
C MET A 1 7.89 12.16 -24.64
N VAL A 2 7.00 11.32 -24.10
CA VAL A 2 6.16 11.70 -22.97
C VAL A 2 7.07 11.63 -21.76
N GLY A 3 7.48 12.80 -21.25
CA GLY A 3 8.27 12.88 -20.04
C GLY A 3 7.46 12.25 -18.91
N TYR A 4 8.07 11.31 -18.19
CA TYR A 4 7.44 10.71 -17.03
C TYR A 4 7.17 11.83 -16.02
N PRO A 5 5.90 12.04 -15.60
CA PRO A 5 5.58 13.14 -14.69
C PRO A 5 6.32 12.93 -13.37
N LEU A 6 7.10 13.92 -12.97
CA LEU A 6 7.88 13.90 -11.73
C LEU A 6 7.01 13.60 -10.51
N ASP A 7 5.76 14.06 -10.51
CA ASP A 7 4.79 13.77 -9.45
C ASP A 7 4.53 12.27 -9.30
N SER A 8 4.38 11.52 -10.41
CA SER A 8 4.21 10.07 -10.36
C SER A 8 5.44 9.34 -9.83
N LEU A 9 6.64 9.84 -10.13
CA LEU A 9 7.87 9.26 -9.58
C LEU A 9 7.94 9.43 -8.05
N PHE A 10 7.58 10.61 -7.54
CA PHE A 10 7.57 10.85 -6.10
C PHE A 10 6.55 9.96 -5.38
N GLU A 11 5.37 9.76 -5.97
CA GLU A 11 4.35 8.84 -5.43
C GLU A 11 4.83 7.38 -5.40
N GLU A 12 5.41 6.88 -6.50
CA GLU A 12 5.98 5.53 -6.60
C GLU A 12 7.03 5.30 -5.49
N VAL A 13 7.94 6.26 -5.32
CA VAL A 13 9.03 6.19 -4.36
C VAL A 13 8.52 6.24 -2.91
N ALA A 14 7.57 7.14 -2.62
CA ALA A 14 6.96 7.24 -1.30
C ALA A 14 6.21 5.96 -0.91
N PHE A 15 5.51 5.34 -1.87
CA PHE A 15 4.78 4.09 -1.65
C PHE A 15 5.73 2.93 -1.30
N ILE A 16 6.83 2.77 -2.04
CA ILE A 16 7.83 1.74 -1.76
C ILE A 16 8.51 1.99 -0.42
N ALA A 17 8.90 3.24 -0.14
CA ALA A 17 9.56 3.61 1.12
C ALA A 17 8.66 3.34 2.34
N TYR A 18 7.36 3.63 2.24
CA TYR A 18 6.39 3.39 3.30
C TYR A 18 6.24 1.90 3.64
N HIS A 19 6.24 1.02 2.64
CA HIS A 19 6.02 -0.41 2.85
C HIS A 19 7.30 -1.18 3.22
N PHE A 20 8.43 -0.88 2.60
CA PHE A 20 9.68 -1.64 2.79
C PHE A 20 10.72 -0.93 3.67
N HIS A 21 10.50 0.33 4.05
CA HIS A 21 11.44 1.14 4.85
C HIS A 21 12.84 1.23 4.23
N TRP A 22 12.94 1.06 2.92
CA TRP A 22 14.20 1.22 2.18
C TRP A 22 14.63 2.69 2.13
N PRO A 23 15.94 2.96 2.13
CA PRO A 23 16.43 4.33 2.01
C PRO A 23 16.07 4.89 0.63
N LEU A 24 15.76 6.19 0.60
CA LEU A 24 15.32 6.90 -0.60
C LEU A 24 16.28 6.70 -1.79
N GLU A 25 17.58 6.74 -1.52
CA GLU A 25 18.62 6.58 -2.55
C GLU A 25 18.54 5.22 -3.26
N ASP A 26 18.28 4.13 -2.52
CA ASP A 26 18.19 2.80 -3.11
C ASP A 26 16.97 2.69 -4.03
N ILE A 27 15.85 3.32 -3.68
CA ILE A 27 14.62 3.32 -4.50
C ILE A 27 14.79 4.19 -5.76
N LEU A 28 15.49 5.32 -5.64
CA LEU A 28 15.80 6.19 -6.78
C LEU A 28 16.77 5.53 -7.77
N ASN A 29 17.64 4.64 -7.29
CA ASN A 29 18.58 3.86 -8.11
C ASN A 29 17.93 2.70 -8.88
N LEU A 30 16.69 2.32 -8.55
CA LEU A 30 15.96 1.30 -9.30
C LEU A 30 15.62 1.79 -10.72
N GLU A 31 15.69 0.87 -11.68
CA GLU A 31 15.12 1.13 -13.01
C GLU A 31 13.60 1.32 -12.90
N HIS A 32 13.04 2.08 -13.84
CA HIS A 32 11.61 2.40 -13.78
C HIS A 32 10.71 1.17 -13.81
N GLY A 33 11.10 0.16 -14.59
CA GLY A 33 10.39 -1.12 -14.68
C GLY A 33 10.44 -1.89 -13.36
N ASP A 34 11.56 -1.84 -12.65
CA ASP A 34 11.69 -2.53 -11.36
C ASP A 34 10.81 -1.87 -10.30
N ARG A 35 10.75 -0.52 -10.25
CA ARG A 35 9.82 0.20 -9.36
C ARG A 35 8.36 -0.21 -9.61
N GLN A 36 7.94 -0.28 -10.87
CA GLN A 36 6.58 -0.71 -11.20
C GLN A 36 6.28 -2.13 -10.71
N ARG A 37 7.23 -3.06 -10.90
CA ARG A 37 7.08 -4.44 -10.39
C ARG A 37 6.96 -4.49 -8.88
N PHE A 38 7.77 -3.73 -8.14
CA PHE A 38 7.65 -3.68 -6.68
C PHE A 38 6.27 -3.15 -6.24
N ILE A 39 5.74 -2.14 -6.91
CA ILE A 39 4.40 -1.60 -6.61
C ILE A 39 3.30 -2.64 -6.84
N GLU A 40 3.39 -3.40 -7.93
CA GLU A 40 2.45 -4.49 -8.24
C GLU A 40 2.47 -5.59 -7.16
N GLU A 41 3.67 -6.02 -6.75
CA GLU A 41 3.85 -7.04 -5.71
C GLU A 41 3.38 -6.57 -4.33
N ILE A 42 3.72 -5.34 -3.91
CA ILE A 42 3.20 -4.75 -2.67
C ILE A 42 1.67 -4.75 -2.68
N SER A 43 1.08 -4.35 -3.79
CA SER A 43 -0.38 -4.30 -3.94
C SER A 43 -1.01 -5.69 -3.88
N ALA A 44 -0.35 -6.71 -4.45
CA ALA A 44 -0.80 -8.10 -4.38
C ALA A 44 -0.75 -8.64 -2.95
N ILE A 45 0.34 -8.39 -2.22
CA ILE A 45 0.49 -8.78 -0.81
C ILE A 45 -0.60 -8.11 0.05
N ASN A 46 -0.79 -6.80 -0.10
CA ASN A 46 -1.82 -6.06 0.66
C ASN A 46 -3.23 -6.59 0.39
N ARG A 47 -3.57 -6.93 -0.86
CA ARG A 47 -4.86 -7.54 -1.20
C ARG A 47 -5.02 -8.89 -0.50
N GLN A 48 -4.03 -9.77 -0.58
CA GLN A 48 -4.08 -11.08 0.06
C GLN A 48 -4.22 -10.98 1.60
N MET A 49 -3.54 -10.03 2.23
CA MET A 49 -3.66 -9.78 3.67
C MET A 49 -5.06 -9.30 4.07
N ASN A 50 -5.67 -8.42 3.27
CA ASN A 50 -7.03 -7.93 3.52
C ASN A 50 -8.10 -9.01 3.27
N GLU A 51 -7.98 -9.81 2.21
CA GLU A 51 -8.90 -10.91 1.91
C GLU A 51 -8.89 -11.99 3.01
N GLY A 52 -7.72 -12.24 3.62
CA GLY A 52 -7.60 -13.12 4.80
C GLY A 52 -8.24 -12.55 6.08
N SER A 53 -8.52 -11.24 6.11
CA SER A 53 -9.11 -10.54 7.25
C SER A 53 -10.64 -10.38 7.15
N GLU A 54 -11.23 -10.56 5.96
CA GLU A 54 -12.67 -10.48 5.71
C GLU A 54 -13.46 -11.72 6.18
N SER A 55 -12.77 -12.76 6.67
CA SER A 55 -13.42 -13.90 7.34
C SER A 55 -13.73 -13.64 8.82
N ALA A 56 -13.36 -12.48 9.36
CA ALA A 56 -13.89 -12.02 10.62
C ALA A 56 -15.32 -11.51 10.37
N GLU A 57 -16.29 -12.39 10.64
CA GLU A 57 -17.72 -12.09 10.76
C GLU A 57 -17.93 -10.63 11.19
N PRO A 58 -18.79 -9.83 10.51
CA PRO A 58 -19.12 -8.51 11.00
C PRO A 58 -19.70 -8.70 12.40
N SER A 59 -18.90 -8.40 13.42
CA SER A 59 -19.33 -8.45 14.80
C SER A 59 -20.58 -7.58 14.86
N PRO A 60 -21.76 -8.11 15.21
CA PRO A 60 -22.95 -7.30 15.29
C PRO A 60 -22.60 -6.21 16.30
N GLY A 61 -22.50 -4.97 15.79
CA GLY A 61 -22.13 -3.82 16.60
C GLY A 61 -23.00 -3.82 17.84
N ILE A 62 -22.40 -3.56 19.01
CA ILE A 62 -23.15 -3.49 20.26
C ILE A 62 -24.32 -2.50 20.02
N PRO A 63 -25.58 -2.95 20.14
CA PRO A 63 -26.73 -2.09 19.91
C PRO A 63 -26.63 -0.81 20.75
N LEU A 64 -27.04 0.34 20.22
CA LEU A 64 -26.93 1.65 20.90
C LEU A 64 -27.60 1.70 22.28
N GLU A 65 -28.49 0.75 22.54
CA GLU A 65 -29.16 0.47 23.82
C GLU A 65 -28.27 -0.17 24.91
N PHE A 66 -27.07 -0.65 24.55
CA PHE A 66 -26.10 -1.28 25.47
C PHE A 66 -24.92 -0.38 25.86
N TRP A 67 -24.91 0.90 25.43
CA TRP A 67 -23.85 1.84 25.81
C TRP A 67 -24.15 2.48 27.19
N PRO A 68 -23.26 2.36 28.20
CA PRO A 68 -23.40 3.12 29.43
C PRO A 68 -22.99 4.57 29.16
N GLY A 69 -23.91 5.50 29.40
CA GLY A 69 -23.77 6.94 29.12
C GLY A 69 -22.59 7.62 29.81
#